data_AF-A0A7K1SX16-F1
#
_entry.id   AF-A0A7K1SX16-F1
#
_cell.length_a   1.000
_cell.length_b   1.000
_cell.length_c   1.000
_cell.angle_alpha   90.00
_cell.angle_beta   90.00
_cell.angle_gamma   90.00
#
_symmetry.space_group_name_H-M   'P 1'
#
loop_
_entity.id
_entity.type
_entity.pdbx_description
1 polymer ?
#
loop_
_entity_poly.entity_id
_entity_poly.type
_entity_poly.pdbx_seq_one_letter_code
_entity_poly.pdbx_strand_id
1 'polypeptide(L)'
;MKPAKLFLTSVFLSFGAVVLGQSSQNIIKIDQNGYYPNAPKIAVITSDYKTDEYAGPNFGFYVLKANVGDTVYKSKLSDVRSSANSSIKTRIADFSAFHQKGTFVIYVPGIGSSYPFKVDDDVHKDAATAILKGFYYIRSAMPLEEKYAGKWHRPAGHPDTHVLVHPSAASAKRPAGTVISASGGWYDAGDYNKYVVNSGISTGTLLSAYEDFPDYFTQLNTNIPESGNGVPDVLDEALYNIRWMMQMQDPNDGGVYNKCTNAAFDPMVRPGVTKLPRYVVQKGTAATLDFAAVAAQASRIFRKYNKQYPGLADSLLNAATYAWKWAEKNPALEYNQNLINQKFEPKITTGAYGDKSFKDEWFWAATELLGTTGKKVYYDTVAKHTTDPVSLPSWANVRMLGYYTLTRLKNNLPSFARGSADAMAKQIVAFADNYLPRIPENAFGTVMGASPREFNWGSNSEAANQGVALINAYLITKDKKYVDAALTNMDYLLGRNATGYCFVTGIGSRPTMRPHHRPSISDGIEDPVPGLMAGGPNPGMQDHAYYEHKEPETAYSDTDAAYASNEIAINWNAPAVYLFNAIEALQKKVGY
;
A
#
# COMPACT_ATOMS: atom_id res chain seq x y z
N MET A 1 -59.96 -4.09 -60.03
CA MET A 1 -59.63 -5.20 -59.10
C MET A 1 -58.15 -5.53 -59.18
N LYS A 2 -57.35 -5.05 -58.23
CA LYS A 2 -56.01 -5.53 -57.91
C LYS A 2 -55.85 -5.42 -56.38
N PRO A 3 -55.52 -6.49 -55.65
CA PRO A 3 -55.61 -6.51 -54.19
C PRO A 3 -54.33 -5.96 -53.54
N ALA A 4 -54.53 -5.32 -52.39
CA ALA A 4 -53.51 -4.80 -51.50
C ALA A 4 -52.69 -5.95 -50.86
N LYS A 5 -51.36 -5.78 -50.79
CA LYS A 5 -50.47 -6.63 -49.99
C LYS A 5 -50.10 -5.88 -48.70
N LEU A 6 -50.46 -6.51 -47.59
CA LEU A 6 -50.18 -6.12 -46.21
C LEU A 6 -48.68 -6.31 -45.93
N PHE A 7 -48.00 -5.28 -45.44
CA PHE A 7 -46.64 -5.39 -44.88
C PHE A 7 -46.75 -5.87 -43.43
N LEU A 8 -46.17 -7.05 -43.12
CA LEU A 8 -45.94 -7.49 -41.75
C LEU A 8 -44.54 -7.03 -41.33
N THR A 9 -44.48 -6.12 -40.36
CA THR A 9 -43.23 -5.69 -39.72
C THR A 9 -42.94 -6.63 -38.56
N SER A 10 -41.93 -7.50 -38.70
CA SER A 10 -41.41 -8.30 -37.57
C SER A 10 -40.46 -7.46 -36.73
N VAL A 11 -40.90 -7.04 -35.55
CA VAL A 11 -40.04 -6.45 -34.52
C VAL A 11 -39.38 -7.59 -33.76
N PHE A 12 -38.09 -7.83 -34.00
CA PHE A 12 -37.26 -8.66 -33.13
C PHE A 12 -36.78 -7.80 -31.94
N LEU A 13 -37.47 -7.94 -30.81
CA LEU A 13 -36.96 -7.47 -29.51
C LEU A 13 -35.77 -8.34 -29.10
N SER A 14 -34.57 -7.77 -29.09
CA SER A 14 -33.37 -8.35 -28.50
C SER A 14 -32.70 -7.34 -27.57
N PHE A 15 -33.35 -7.03 -26.44
CA PHE A 15 -32.74 -6.29 -25.34
C PHE A 15 -33.26 -6.86 -24.02
N GLY A 16 -32.42 -7.59 -23.29
CA GLY A 16 -32.76 -8.12 -21.97
C GLY A 16 -31.68 -8.95 -21.27
N ALA A 17 -30.77 -9.59 -22.01
CA ALA A 17 -29.77 -10.48 -21.41
C ALA A 17 -28.51 -9.77 -20.87
N VAL A 18 -28.21 -8.55 -21.31
CA VAL A 18 -26.94 -7.86 -20.94
C VAL A 18 -27.03 -7.16 -19.58
N VAL A 19 -28.21 -6.71 -19.15
CA VAL A 19 -28.37 -5.90 -17.92
C VAL A 19 -28.37 -6.77 -16.64
N LEU A 20 -28.88 -8.00 -16.70
CA LEU A 20 -28.90 -8.92 -15.54
C LEU A 20 -27.52 -9.50 -15.19
N GLY A 21 -26.61 -9.58 -16.17
CA GLY A 21 -25.24 -10.07 -15.95
C GLY A 21 -24.39 -9.14 -15.08
N GLN A 22 -24.47 -7.82 -15.31
CA GLN A 22 -23.69 -6.83 -14.57
C GLN A 22 -24.19 -6.60 -13.13
N SER A 23 -25.49 -6.74 -12.85
CA SER A 23 -26.02 -6.54 -11.49
C SER A 23 -25.62 -7.68 -10.55
N SER A 24 -25.58 -8.92 -11.03
CA SER A 24 -25.22 -10.09 -10.21
C SER A 24 -23.73 -10.15 -9.83
N GLN A 25 -22.84 -9.69 -10.71
CA GLN A 25 -21.40 -9.60 -10.46
C GLN A 25 -21.06 -8.63 -9.31
N ASN A 26 -21.89 -7.62 -9.10
CA ASN A 26 -21.73 -6.68 -8.00
C ASN A 26 -22.26 -7.22 -6.67
N ILE A 27 -23.03 -8.30 -6.66
CA ILE A 27 -23.62 -8.91 -5.46
C ILE A 27 -22.70 -9.97 -4.83
N ILE A 28 -21.94 -10.70 -5.65
CA ILE A 28 -21.04 -11.76 -5.18
C ILE A 28 -19.60 -11.22 -5.12
N LYS A 29 -19.13 -10.93 -3.91
CA LYS A 29 -17.78 -10.40 -3.65
C LYS A 29 -16.79 -11.54 -3.45
N ILE A 30 -15.68 -11.49 -4.17
CA ILE A 30 -14.62 -12.50 -4.18
C ILE A 30 -13.27 -11.79 -4.22
N ASP A 31 -12.21 -12.53 -3.93
CA ASP A 31 -10.90 -12.16 -4.44
C ASP A 31 -10.93 -12.29 -5.97
N GLN A 32 -10.71 -11.17 -6.67
CA GLN A 32 -10.85 -11.13 -8.13
C GLN A 32 -9.65 -11.69 -8.88
N ASN A 33 -8.55 -11.98 -8.21
CA ASN A 33 -7.45 -12.76 -8.78
C ASN A 33 -7.74 -14.25 -8.60
N GLY A 34 -8.04 -14.67 -7.37
CA GLY A 34 -8.36 -16.05 -7.06
C GLY A 34 -7.86 -16.54 -5.71
N TYR A 35 -7.63 -17.85 -5.61
CA TYR A 35 -7.38 -18.53 -4.34
C TYR A 35 -6.33 -19.64 -4.49
N TYR A 36 -5.48 -19.83 -3.47
CA TYR A 36 -4.59 -21.00 -3.45
C TYR A 36 -5.37 -22.30 -3.19
N PRO A 37 -4.95 -23.46 -3.72
CA PRO A 37 -5.73 -24.71 -3.65
C PRO A 37 -6.11 -25.17 -2.24
N ASN A 38 -5.25 -24.97 -1.24
CA ASN A 38 -5.43 -25.46 0.15
C ASN A 38 -5.58 -24.33 1.17
N ALA A 39 -5.50 -23.07 0.75
CA ALA A 39 -5.85 -21.93 1.59
C ALA A 39 -7.37 -21.87 1.88
N PRO A 40 -7.80 -21.16 2.95
CA PRO A 40 -9.20 -20.78 3.13
C PRO A 40 -9.74 -20.01 1.92
N LYS A 41 -10.98 -20.29 1.51
CA LYS A 41 -11.62 -19.67 0.34
C LYS A 41 -13.08 -19.37 0.64
N ILE A 42 -13.42 -18.08 0.61
CA ILE A 42 -14.80 -17.65 0.78
C ILE A 42 -15.18 -16.62 -0.28
N ALA A 43 -16.45 -16.66 -0.67
CA ALA A 43 -17.15 -15.60 -1.37
C ALA A 43 -18.24 -15.02 -0.46
N VAL A 44 -18.53 -13.73 -0.62
CA VAL A 44 -19.51 -13.01 0.21
C VAL A 44 -20.65 -12.56 -0.68
N ILE A 45 -21.86 -12.99 -0.36
CA ILE A 45 -23.07 -12.66 -1.10
C ILE A 45 -23.73 -11.50 -0.36
N THR A 46 -23.72 -10.29 -0.93
CA THR A 46 -24.40 -9.13 -0.35
C THR A 46 -25.89 -9.19 -0.67
N SER A 47 -26.74 -9.35 0.33
CA SER A 47 -28.18 -9.39 0.13
C SER A 47 -28.75 -7.96 0.05
N ASP A 48 -29.43 -7.63 -1.04
CA ASP A 48 -30.60 -6.75 -0.95
C ASP A 48 -31.77 -7.57 -0.39
N TYR A 49 -32.82 -6.92 0.12
CA TYR A 49 -33.96 -7.57 0.80
C TYR A 49 -34.62 -8.73 -0.01
N LYS A 50 -34.34 -8.83 -1.33
CA LYS A 50 -34.89 -9.85 -2.24
C LYS A 50 -34.18 -11.20 -2.20
N THR A 51 -32.94 -11.31 -1.67
CA THR A 51 -32.28 -12.64 -1.59
C THR A 51 -32.94 -13.57 -0.58
N ASP A 52 -33.62 -13.01 0.43
CA ASP A 52 -34.33 -13.81 1.45
C ASP A 52 -35.62 -14.44 0.88
N GLU A 53 -36.19 -13.90 -0.20
CA GLU A 53 -37.34 -14.48 -0.91
C GLU A 53 -36.97 -15.82 -1.60
N TYR A 54 -35.69 -16.01 -1.95
CA TYR A 54 -35.16 -17.25 -2.55
C TYR A 54 -34.55 -18.20 -1.52
N ALA A 55 -34.53 -17.84 -0.23
CA ALA A 55 -33.89 -18.58 0.85
C ALA A 55 -34.77 -19.75 1.35
N GLY A 56 -34.98 -20.76 0.51
CA GLY A 56 -35.51 -22.06 0.92
C GLY A 56 -34.48 -22.95 1.64
N PRO A 57 -34.86 -24.11 2.19
CA PRO A 57 -33.95 -25.04 2.90
C PRO A 57 -32.78 -25.61 2.06
N ASN A 58 -32.79 -25.36 0.75
CA ASN A 58 -31.76 -25.73 -0.22
C ASN A 58 -31.02 -24.51 -0.80
N PHE A 59 -31.10 -23.32 -0.18
CA PHE A 59 -30.39 -22.13 -0.64
C PHE A 59 -28.87 -22.31 -0.46
N GLY A 60 -28.17 -22.41 -1.59
CA GLY A 60 -26.76 -22.74 -1.64
C GLY A 60 -26.11 -22.13 -2.86
N PHE A 61 -24.83 -22.46 -3.04
CA PHE A 61 -24.02 -21.96 -4.13
C PHE A 61 -23.30 -23.11 -4.83
N TYR A 62 -22.83 -22.81 -6.03
CA TYR A 62 -22.10 -23.73 -6.90
C TYR A 62 -20.79 -23.08 -7.33
N VAL A 63 -19.74 -23.87 -7.48
CA VAL A 63 -18.55 -23.47 -8.23
C VAL A 63 -18.67 -24.08 -9.61
N LEU A 64 -18.64 -23.25 -10.65
CA LEU A 64 -18.77 -23.68 -12.04
C LEU A 64 -17.45 -23.44 -12.77
N LYS A 65 -17.09 -24.31 -13.72
CA LYS A 65 -16.01 -24.01 -14.69
C LYS A 65 -16.43 -22.83 -15.57
N ALA A 66 -15.59 -21.80 -15.66
CA ALA A 66 -15.94 -20.55 -16.34
C ALA A 66 -16.31 -20.72 -17.82
N ASN A 67 -15.69 -21.67 -18.54
CA ASN A 67 -15.85 -21.79 -20.00
C ASN A 67 -17.03 -22.63 -20.46
N VAL A 68 -17.55 -23.52 -19.61
CA VAL A 68 -18.57 -24.52 -20.00
C VAL A 68 -19.75 -24.61 -19.04
N GLY A 69 -19.68 -23.99 -17.86
CA GLY A 69 -20.78 -23.96 -16.88
C GLY A 69 -20.92 -25.23 -16.04
N ASP A 70 -20.01 -26.20 -16.16
CA ASP A 70 -20.05 -27.45 -15.38
C ASP A 70 -19.87 -27.19 -13.89
N THR A 71 -20.81 -27.68 -13.08
CA THR A 71 -20.70 -27.69 -11.62
C THR A 71 -19.59 -28.62 -11.16
N VAL A 72 -18.60 -28.08 -10.45
CA VAL A 72 -17.48 -28.83 -9.87
C VAL A 72 -17.49 -28.87 -8.34
N TYR A 73 -18.29 -28.00 -7.71
CA TYR A 73 -18.51 -28.00 -6.26
C TYR A 73 -19.89 -27.41 -5.95
N LYS A 74 -20.49 -27.84 -4.83
CA LYS A 74 -21.71 -27.25 -4.29
C LYS A 74 -21.70 -27.29 -2.77
N SER A 75 -22.21 -26.24 -2.14
CA SER A 75 -22.40 -26.19 -0.68
C SER A 75 -23.53 -25.23 -0.32
N LYS A 76 -23.87 -25.15 0.97
CA LYS A 76 -24.86 -24.21 1.50
C LYS A 76 -24.22 -22.85 1.79
N LEU A 77 -25.03 -21.80 1.70
CA LEU A 77 -24.66 -20.48 2.22
C LEU A 77 -24.81 -20.47 3.75
N SER A 78 -24.00 -19.64 4.43
CA SER A 78 -24.16 -19.42 5.86
C SER A 78 -25.47 -18.71 6.20
N ASP A 79 -25.76 -18.63 7.50
CA ASP A 79 -26.73 -17.68 8.04
C ASP A 79 -26.33 -16.24 7.71
N VAL A 80 -27.32 -15.35 7.75
CA VAL A 80 -27.14 -13.92 7.48
C VAL A 80 -26.24 -13.30 8.54
N ARG A 81 -25.30 -12.46 8.10
CA ARG A 81 -24.50 -11.58 8.94
C ARG A 81 -24.82 -10.13 8.61
N SER A 82 -24.99 -9.30 9.63
CA SER A 82 -25.14 -7.86 9.47
C SER A 82 -23.78 -7.19 9.56
N SER A 83 -23.50 -6.23 8.69
CA SER A 83 -22.31 -5.39 8.86
C SER A 83 -22.43 -4.46 10.06
N ALA A 84 -21.31 -4.22 10.73
CA ALA A 84 -21.20 -3.18 11.76
C ALA A 84 -20.88 -1.79 11.16
N ASN A 85 -20.52 -1.72 9.87
CA ASN A 85 -20.01 -0.52 9.21
C ASN A 85 -20.87 -0.04 8.04
N SER A 86 -21.97 -0.73 7.75
CA SER A 86 -22.95 -0.33 6.75
C SER A 86 -24.30 -1.02 6.97
N SER A 87 -25.29 -0.66 6.18
CA SER A 87 -26.59 -1.31 6.08
C SER A 87 -26.57 -2.68 5.40
N ILE A 88 -25.40 -3.13 4.91
CA ILE A 88 -25.26 -4.37 4.15
C ILE A 88 -25.47 -5.59 5.05
N LYS A 89 -26.24 -6.54 4.54
CA LYS A 89 -26.34 -7.91 5.04
C LYS A 89 -25.62 -8.85 4.09
N THR A 90 -25.05 -9.91 4.63
CA THR A 90 -24.21 -10.84 3.88
C THR A 90 -24.50 -12.29 4.22
N ARG A 91 -24.17 -13.19 3.30
CA ARG A 91 -24.02 -14.63 3.55
C ARG A 91 -22.69 -15.11 3.00
N ILE A 92 -22.07 -16.08 3.66
CA ILE A 92 -20.78 -16.63 3.28
C ILE A 92 -20.96 -17.90 2.46
N ALA A 93 -20.30 -17.97 1.31
CA ALA A 93 -20.06 -19.19 0.55
C ALA A 93 -18.63 -19.67 0.83
N ASP A 94 -18.48 -20.63 1.75
CA ASP A 94 -17.20 -21.26 2.04
C ASP A 94 -16.98 -22.49 1.15
N PHE A 95 -15.94 -22.41 0.32
CA PHE A 95 -15.52 -23.48 -0.58
C PHE A 95 -14.06 -23.86 -0.34
N SER A 96 -13.60 -23.73 0.91
CA SER A 96 -12.22 -24.09 1.30
C SER A 96 -11.89 -25.55 0.99
N ALA A 97 -12.88 -26.45 1.02
CA ALA A 97 -12.75 -27.87 0.64
C ALA A 97 -12.62 -28.12 -0.88
N PHE A 98 -12.75 -27.09 -1.72
CA PHE A 98 -12.53 -27.19 -3.16
C PHE A 98 -11.06 -26.91 -3.49
N HIS A 99 -10.38 -27.90 -4.08
CA HIS A 99 -8.92 -27.85 -4.33
C HIS A 99 -8.55 -27.91 -5.82
N GLN A 100 -9.52 -28.11 -6.71
CA GLN A 100 -9.22 -28.29 -8.12
C GLN A 100 -8.75 -26.98 -8.74
N LYS A 101 -7.59 -27.03 -9.41
CA LYS A 101 -7.04 -25.88 -10.15
C LYS A 101 -7.80 -25.59 -11.44
N GLY A 102 -7.83 -24.31 -11.82
CA GLY A 102 -8.50 -23.85 -13.04
C GLY A 102 -9.14 -22.48 -12.87
N THR A 103 -10.04 -22.13 -13.80
CA THR A 103 -10.79 -20.87 -13.78
C THR A 103 -12.27 -21.15 -13.54
N PHE A 104 -12.85 -20.46 -12.57
CA PHE A 104 -14.17 -20.74 -12.05
C PHE A 104 -14.99 -19.47 -11.82
N VAL A 105 -16.29 -19.66 -11.60
CA VAL A 105 -17.20 -18.64 -11.07
C VAL A 105 -17.98 -19.23 -9.89
N ILE A 106 -18.36 -18.38 -8.93
CA ILE A 106 -19.38 -18.72 -7.94
C ILE A 106 -20.74 -18.41 -8.57
N TYR A 107 -21.65 -19.38 -8.56
CA TYR A 107 -23.02 -19.22 -9.01
C TYR A 107 -23.99 -19.43 -7.85
N VAL A 108 -24.93 -18.50 -7.68
CA VAL A 108 -26.02 -18.59 -6.71
C VAL A 108 -27.35 -18.51 -7.45
N PRO A 109 -28.21 -19.55 -7.39
CA PRO A 109 -29.52 -19.52 -8.02
C PRO A 109 -30.35 -18.31 -7.61
N GLY A 110 -30.99 -17.67 -8.58
CA GLY A 110 -31.78 -16.45 -8.35
C GLY A 110 -30.95 -15.16 -8.24
N ILE A 111 -29.62 -15.25 -8.11
CA ILE A 111 -28.71 -14.10 -8.10
C ILE A 111 -27.92 -14.03 -9.41
N GLY A 112 -27.18 -15.08 -9.76
CA GLY A 112 -26.28 -15.10 -10.92
C GLY A 112 -24.86 -15.52 -10.55
N SER A 113 -23.87 -15.03 -11.31
CA SER A 113 -22.47 -15.44 -11.20
C SER A 113 -21.56 -14.30 -10.75
N SER A 114 -20.50 -14.65 -10.00
CA SER A 114 -19.38 -13.75 -9.70
C SER A 114 -18.58 -13.42 -10.96
N TYR A 115 -17.64 -12.48 -10.83
CA TYR A 115 -16.49 -12.41 -11.75
C TYR A 115 -15.72 -13.75 -11.78
N PRO A 116 -15.02 -14.06 -12.89
CA PRO A 116 -14.16 -15.24 -12.96
C PRO A 116 -12.96 -15.08 -12.02
N PHE A 117 -12.54 -16.19 -11.43
CA PHE A 117 -11.35 -16.27 -10.57
C PHE A 117 -10.56 -17.54 -10.84
N LYS A 118 -9.28 -17.56 -10.44
CA LYS A 118 -8.42 -18.74 -10.57
C LYS A 118 -8.31 -19.50 -9.25
N VAL A 119 -8.10 -20.80 -9.34
CA VAL A 119 -7.49 -21.59 -8.26
C VAL A 119 -6.15 -22.11 -8.76
N ASP A 120 -5.06 -21.63 -8.18
CA ASP A 120 -3.69 -21.87 -8.67
C ASP A 120 -2.64 -21.72 -7.55
N ASP A 121 -1.46 -22.34 -7.69
CA ASP A 121 -0.40 -22.32 -6.68
C ASP A 121 0.27 -20.95 -6.52
N ASP A 122 0.31 -20.16 -7.59
CA ASP A 122 0.98 -18.85 -7.64
C ASP A 122 -0.04 -17.73 -8.01
N VAL A 123 -1.29 -17.88 -7.56
CA VAL A 123 -2.44 -17.08 -8.02
C VAL A 123 -2.30 -15.56 -7.79
N HIS A 124 -1.55 -15.12 -6.77
CA HIS A 124 -1.35 -13.69 -6.49
C HIS A 124 0.03 -13.16 -6.93
N LYS A 125 0.89 -14.00 -7.52
CA LYS A 125 2.24 -13.62 -7.93
C LYS A 125 2.28 -12.42 -8.89
N ASP A 126 1.37 -12.39 -9.86
CA ASP A 126 1.30 -11.29 -10.83
C ASP A 126 0.90 -9.97 -10.15
N ALA A 127 -0.05 -10.01 -9.20
CA ALA A 127 -0.41 -8.83 -8.42
C ALA A 127 0.73 -8.39 -7.48
N ALA A 128 1.38 -9.33 -6.79
CA ALA A 128 2.51 -9.06 -5.92
C ALA A 128 3.67 -8.39 -6.69
N THR A 129 3.92 -8.86 -7.92
CA THR A 129 4.90 -8.27 -8.86
C THR A 129 4.47 -6.89 -9.34
N ALA A 130 3.21 -6.73 -9.74
CA ALA A 130 2.68 -5.45 -10.25
C ALA A 130 2.71 -4.35 -9.18
N ILE A 131 2.33 -4.66 -7.94
CA ILE A 131 2.31 -3.68 -6.83
C ILE A 131 3.71 -3.18 -6.51
N LEU A 132 4.73 -4.06 -6.56
CA LEU A 132 6.13 -3.62 -6.42
C LEU A 132 6.58 -2.80 -7.63
N LYS A 133 6.24 -3.24 -8.85
CA LYS A 133 6.53 -2.49 -10.08
C LYS A 133 5.85 -1.11 -10.11
N GLY A 134 4.75 -0.92 -9.39
CA GLY A 134 4.08 0.38 -9.22
C GLY A 134 5.05 1.51 -8.85
N PHE A 135 6.05 1.23 -8.01
CA PHE A 135 7.09 2.18 -7.62
C PHE A 135 7.96 2.66 -8.80
N TYR A 136 8.27 1.78 -9.76
CA TYR A 136 8.99 2.17 -10.99
C TYR A 136 8.21 3.22 -11.79
N TYR A 137 6.88 3.07 -11.90
CA TYR A 137 6.05 4.00 -12.67
C TYR A 137 5.95 5.40 -12.05
N ILE A 138 6.13 5.50 -10.75
CA ILE A 138 6.12 6.77 -10.01
C ILE A 138 7.52 7.35 -9.79
N ARG A 139 8.58 6.77 -10.36
CA ARG A 139 9.93 7.38 -10.33
C ARG A 139 9.93 8.76 -10.99
N SER A 140 10.44 9.76 -10.28
CA SER A 140 10.69 11.10 -10.80
C SER A 140 12.06 11.20 -11.48
N ALA A 141 12.38 12.31 -12.14
CA ALA A 141 13.72 12.64 -12.66
C ALA A 141 14.33 11.69 -13.72
N MET A 142 13.62 10.66 -14.18
CA MET A 142 14.08 9.76 -15.25
C MET A 142 12.97 9.50 -16.28
N PRO A 143 13.34 9.19 -17.54
CA PRO A 143 12.37 8.66 -18.48
C PRO A 143 11.94 7.25 -18.03
N LEU A 144 10.69 6.92 -18.29
CA LEU A 144 10.23 5.54 -18.24
C LEU A 144 10.29 4.99 -19.66
N GLU A 145 11.20 4.05 -19.91
CA GLU A 145 11.41 3.47 -21.23
C GLU A 145 10.31 2.46 -21.58
N GLU A 146 9.91 2.42 -22.85
CA GLU A 146 8.85 1.52 -23.36
C GLU A 146 9.09 0.05 -23.03
N LYS A 147 10.35 -0.41 -23.08
CA LYS A 147 10.69 -1.82 -22.75
C LYS A 147 10.35 -2.23 -21.31
N TYR A 148 10.25 -1.27 -20.38
CA TYR A 148 9.90 -1.53 -18.98
C TYR A 148 8.49 -1.07 -18.64
N ALA A 149 8.05 0.05 -19.22
CA ALA A 149 6.79 0.72 -18.90
C ALA A 149 5.65 0.39 -19.88
N GLY A 150 5.93 -0.32 -20.98
CA GLY A 150 4.95 -0.60 -22.03
C GLY A 150 4.32 0.69 -22.54
N LYS A 151 2.98 0.69 -22.68
CA LYS A 151 2.23 1.85 -23.13
C LYS A 151 2.29 3.06 -22.20
N TRP A 152 2.59 2.87 -20.90
CA TRP A 152 2.71 3.96 -19.92
C TRP A 152 4.10 4.62 -19.90
N HIS A 153 4.92 4.39 -20.93
CA HIS A 153 6.21 5.03 -21.08
C HIS A 153 6.06 6.56 -21.16
N ARG A 154 7.04 7.30 -20.63
CA ARG A 154 7.00 8.77 -20.61
C ARG A 154 8.40 9.37 -20.55
N PRO A 155 8.59 10.61 -21.05
CA PRO A 155 9.84 11.34 -20.84
C PRO A 155 10.06 11.62 -19.34
N ALA A 156 11.29 12.02 -19.02
CA ALA A 156 11.63 12.49 -17.68
C ALA A 156 10.80 13.73 -17.32
N GLY A 157 10.33 13.78 -16.06
CA GLY A 157 9.72 14.95 -15.47
C GLY A 157 10.39 15.27 -14.14
N HIS A 158 10.42 16.55 -13.78
CA HIS A 158 11.08 17.03 -12.56
C HIS A 158 12.50 16.44 -12.38
N PRO A 159 13.48 16.79 -13.25
CA PRO A 159 14.86 16.34 -13.06
C PRO A 159 15.43 16.78 -11.71
N ASP A 160 14.87 17.85 -11.11
CA ASP A 160 15.24 18.36 -9.79
C ASP A 160 16.75 18.57 -9.63
N THR A 161 17.43 18.96 -10.72
CA THR A 161 18.82 19.44 -10.73
C THR A 161 18.94 20.94 -10.42
N HIS A 162 17.80 21.63 -10.40
CA HIS A 162 17.68 23.05 -10.07
C HIS A 162 16.51 23.26 -9.09
N VAL A 163 16.77 23.03 -7.81
CA VAL A 163 15.79 23.17 -6.72
C VAL A 163 16.22 24.31 -5.81
N LEU A 164 15.29 25.21 -5.52
CA LEU A 164 15.55 26.41 -4.72
C LEU A 164 15.39 26.11 -3.22
N VAL A 165 16.30 26.64 -2.41
CA VAL A 165 16.11 26.69 -0.95
C VAL A 165 15.04 27.73 -0.64
N HIS A 166 13.88 27.29 -0.15
CA HIS A 166 12.80 28.18 0.30
C HIS A 166 13.27 29.03 1.50
N PRO A 167 12.76 30.27 1.71
CA PRO A 167 13.14 31.08 2.88
C PRO A 167 12.95 30.38 4.23
N SER A 168 11.96 29.50 4.36
CA SER A 168 11.76 28.68 5.57
C SER A 168 12.88 27.66 5.82
N ALA A 169 13.69 27.34 4.81
CA ALA A 169 14.74 26.33 4.85
C ALA A 169 16.15 26.94 4.79
N ALA A 170 16.23 28.28 4.77
CA ALA A 170 17.48 29.00 4.64
C ALA A 170 18.38 28.81 5.86
N SER A 171 19.69 28.75 5.61
CA SER A 171 20.74 28.75 6.62
C SER A 171 21.85 29.71 6.20
N ALA A 172 22.81 29.99 7.08
CA ALA A 172 23.96 30.84 6.74
C ALA A 172 24.80 30.28 5.57
N LYS A 173 24.82 28.95 5.39
CA LYS A 173 25.56 28.27 4.31
C LYS A 173 24.71 28.04 3.06
N ARG A 174 23.38 28.05 3.19
CA ARG A 174 22.41 27.92 2.12
C ARG A 174 21.31 28.98 2.29
N PRO A 175 21.60 30.25 1.96
CA PRO A 175 20.58 31.29 2.02
C PRO A 175 19.41 30.99 1.09
N ALA A 176 18.27 31.65 1.30
CA ALA A 176 17.10 31.51 0.43
C ALA A 176 17.46 31.76 -1.04
N GLY A 177 16.90 30.96 -1.94
CA GLY A 177 17.21 31.00 -3.38
C GLY A 177 18.49 30.28 -3.78
N THR A 178 19.25 29.71 -2.84
CA THR A 178 20.36 28.81 -3.18
C THR A 178 19.83 27.66 -4.03
N VAL A 179 20.51 27.37 -5.14
CA VAL A 179 20.18 26.26 -6.03
C VAL A 179 20.91 25.00 -5.55
N ILE A 180 20.15 23.92 -5.35
CA ILE A 180 20.66 22.59 -5.02
C ILE A 180 20.06 21.53 -5.95
N SER A 181 20.60 20.32 -5.90
CA SER A 181 19.99 19.15 -6.54
C SER A 181 19.21 18.33 -5.51
N ALA A 182 18.04 17.84 -5.91
CA ALA A 182 17.23 16.85 -5.20
C ALA A 182 16.63 15.84 -6.22
N SER A 183 17.46 15.31 -7.11
CA SER A 183 17.08 14.43 -8.22
C SER A 183 16.74 13.02 -7.77
N GLY A 184 15.84 12.34 -8.51
CA GLY A 184 15.41 10.96 -8.26
C GLY A 184 14.29 10.86 -7.22
N GLY A 185 14.05 9.65 -6.72
CA GLY A 185 12.97 9.35 -5.78
C GLY A 185 11.61 9.28 -6.43
N TRP A 186 10.59 8.97 -5.64
CA TRP A 186 9.23 8.76 -6.13
C TRP A 186 8.38 10.02 -6.02
N TYR A 187 7.50 10.23 -7.00
CA TYR A 187 6.30 11.00 -6.78
C TYR A 187 5.47 10.33 -5.68
N ASP A 188 5.02 11.12 -4.71
CA ASP A 188 4.43 10.61 -3.48
C ASP A 188 3.09 9.95 -3.68
N ALA A 189 2.25 10.61 -4.48
CA ALA A 189 0.86 10.27 -4.62
C ALA A 189 0.37 10.60 -6.04
N GLY A 190 -0.86 11.13 -6.15
CA GLY A 190 -1.38 11.65 -7.40
C GLY A 190 -0.67 12.91 -7.89
N ASP A 191 0.12 13.56 -7.03
CA ASP A 191 0.92 14.76 -7.31
C ASP A 191 2.39 14.45 -7.62
N TYR A 192 3.15 15.48 -7.98
CA TYR A 192 4.56 15.35 -8.37
C TYR A 192 5.56 15.77 -7.29
N ASN A 193 5.09 16.00 -6.07
CA ASN A 193 5.95 16.38 -4.97
C ASN A 193 6.49 15.13 -4.25
N LYS A 194 7.55 15.33 -3.47
CA LYS A 194 8.30 14.24 -2.84
C LYS A 194 8.53 14.59 -1.37
N TYR A 195 8.10 13.73 -0.45
CA TYR A 195 8.01 14.03 0.98
C TYR A 195 8.85 13.03 1.78
N VAL A 196 9.77 13.54 2.61
CA VAL A 196 10.73 12.69 3.31
C VAL A 196 10.06 11.83 4.37
N VAL A 197 9.10 12.38 5.13
CA VAL A 197 8.34 11.64 6.14
C VAL A 197 7.62 10.44 5.53
N ASN A 198 6.83 10.68 4.47
CA ASN A 198 6.10 9.61 3.80
C ASN A 198 7.03 8.61 3.08
N SER A 199 8.15 9.10 2.52
CA SER A 199 9.21 8.25 1.97
C SER A 199 9.91 7.40 3.03
N GLY A 200 10.01 7.88 4.27
CA GLY A 200 10.57 7.16 5.41
C GLY A 200 9.87 5.83 5.62
N ILE A 201 8.59 5.89 6.02
CA ILE A 201 7.77 4.69 6.25
C ILE A 201 7.72 3.78 5.01
N SER A 202 7.58 4.35 3.82
CA SER A 202 7.48 3.59 2.57
C SER A 202 8.75 2.79 2.29
N THR A 203 9.91 3.46 2.32
CA THR A 203 11.20 2.84 2.05
C THR A 203 11.57 1.84 3.14
N GLY A 204 11.37 2.18 4.41
CA GLY A 204 11.61 1.27 5.53
C GLY A 204 10.76 0.00 5.47
N THR A 205 9.54 0.10 4.96
CA THR A 205 8.65 -1.06 4.76
C THR A 205 9.13 -1.98 3.64
N LEU A 206 9.57 -1.43 2.50
CA LEU A 206 10.16 -2.22 1.41
C LEU A 206 11.44 -2.94 1.85
N LEU A 207 12.32 -2.23 2.56
CA LEU A 207 13.54 -2.82 3.13
C LEU A 207 13.21 -3.93 4.13
N SER A 208 12.19 -3.72 4.98
CA SER A 208 11.72 -4.71 5.94
C SER A 208 11.18 -5.97 5.26
N ALA A 209 10.39 -5.82 4.18
CA ALA A 209 9.90 -6.96 3.40
C ALA A 209 11.06 -7.81 2.86
N TYR A 210 12.11 -7.17 2.34
CA TYR A 210 13.32 -7.88 1.91
C TYR A 210 14.04 -8.57 3.07
N GLU A 211 14.22 -7.92 4.23
CA GLU A 211 14.91 -8.56 5.36
C GLU A 211 14.16 -9.77 5.92
N ASP A 212 12.82 -9.75 5.87
CA ASP A 212 11.96 -10.85 6.33
C ASP A 212 11.87 -12.00 5.31
N PHE A 213 11.94 -11.70 4.01
CA PHE A 213 11.80 -12.69 2.92
C PHE A 213 12.90 -12.58 1.82
N PRO A 214 14.20 -12.62 2.18
CA PRO A 214 15.27 -12.33 1.23
C PRO A 214 15.36 -13.32 0.06
N ASP A 215 15.10 -14.61 0.32
CA ASP A 215 15.18 -15.67 -0.71
C ASP A 215 14.11 -15.50 -1.79
N TYR A 216 12.90 -15.09 -1.40
CA TYR A 216 11.80 -14.82 -2.33
C TYR A 216 12.12 -13.59 -3.20
N PHE A 217 12.51 -12.47 -2.57
CA PHE A 217 12.80 -11.24 -3.30
C PHE A 217 14.03 -11.34 -4.20
N THR A 218 14.99 -12.21 -3.89
CA THR A 218 16.14 -12.50 -4.77
C THR A 218 15.72 -13.15 -6.10
N GLN A 219 14.59 -13.84 -6.11
CA GLN A 219 14.06 -14.52 -7.30
C GLN A 219 12.97 -13.70 -8.01
N LEU A 220 12.34 -12.76 -7.31
CA LEU A 220 11.30 -11.91 -7.86
C LEU A 220 11.92 -10.94 -8.88
N ASN A 221 11.38 -10.95 -10.10
CA ASN A 221 11.77 -10.04 -11.17
C ASN A 221 10.56 -9.18 -11.54
N THR A 222 10.69 -7.86 -11.43
CA THR A 222 9.65 -6.88 -11.74
C THR A 222 9.85 -6.20 -13.10
N ASN A 223 10.89 -6.58 -13.85
CA ASN A 223 11.25 -6.02 -15.13
C ASN A 223 11.38 -4.48 -15.07
N ILE A 224 12.37 -4.03 -14.31
CA ILE A 224 12.82 -2.64 -14.16
C ILE A 224 14.23 -2.48 -14.76
N PRO A 225 14.74 -1.24 -14.96
CA PRO A 225 16.07 -1.01 -15.54
C PRO A 225 17.21 -1.76 -14.86
N GLU A 226 17.11 -1.94 -13.55
CA GLU A 226 18.13 -2.59 -12.73
C GLU A 226 18.02 -4.12 -12.71
N SER A 227 16.90 -4.72 -13.18
CA SER A 227 16.68 -6.17 -13.11
C SER A 227 17.83 -6.96 -13.75
N GLY A 228 18.40 -7.89 -12.97
CA GLY A 228 19.52 -8.73 -13.41
C GLY A 228 20.92 -8.17 -13.11
N ASN A 229 21.04 -7.05 -12.39
CA ASN A 229 22.32 -6.49 -11.92
C ASN A 229 22.95 -7.27 -10.73
N GLY A 230 22.30 -8.32 -10.23
CA GLY A 230 22.72 -9.09 -9.05
C GLY A 230 22.31 -8.49 -7.70
N VAL A 231 21.36 -7.54 -7.71
CA VAL A 231 20.67 -6.98 -6.55
C VAL A 231 19.16 -7.26 -6.75
N PRO A 232 18.42 -7.65 -5.70
CA PRO A 232 16.97 -7.82 -5.78
C PRO A 232 16.24 -6.53 -6.21
N ASP A 233 15.28 -6.65 -7.12
CA ASP A 233 14.55 -5.49 -7.67
C ASP A 233 13.87 -4.63 -6.59
N VAL A 234 13.41 -5.23 -5.48
CA VAL A 234 12.86 -4.49 -4.33
C VAL A 234 13.90 -3.56 -3.67
N LEU A 235 15.17 -3.96 -3.66
CA LEU A 235 16.26 -3.15 -3.13
C LEU A 235 16.71 -2.10 -4.12
N ASP A 236 16.73 -2.40 -5.42
CA ASP A 236 17.04 -1.40 -6.45
C ASP A 236 15.99 -0.28 -6.46
N GLU A 237 14.72 -0.65 -6.34
CA GLU A 237 13.63 0.32 -6.22
C GLU A 237 13.77 1.16 -4.95
N ALA A 238 13.97 0.53 -3.78
CA ALA A 238 14.22 1.26 -2.53
C ALA A 238 15.46 2.17 -2.64
N LEU A 239 16.53 1.72 -3.30
CA LEU A 239 17.75 2.50 -3.49
C LEU A 239 17.53 3.74 -4.35
N TYR A 240 16.62 3.67 -5.34
CA TYR A 240 16.22 4.82 -6.13
C TYR A 240 15.70 5.97 -5.24
N ASN A 241 14.88 5.64 -4.23
CA ASN A 241 14.37 6.61 -3.28
C ASN A 241 15.38 7.01 -2.21
N ILE A 242 16.18 6.07 -1.70
CA ILE A 242 17.25 6.36 -0.73
C ILE A 242 18.24 7.39 -1.29
N ARG A 243 18.62 7.28 -2.58
CA ARG A 243 19.49 8.26 -3.23
C ARG A 243 18.89 9.66 -3.32
N TRP A 244 17.57 9.77 -3.43
CA TRP A 244 16.88 11.05 -3.31
C TRP A 244 16.87 11.55 -1.86
N MET A 245 16.51 10.71 -0.90
CA MET A 245 16.51 11.09 0.53
C MET A 245 17.91 11.57 0.99
N MET A 246 18.99 10.97 0.49
CA MET A 246 20.36 11.44 0.75
C MET A 246 20.62 12.87 0.23
N GLN A 247 20.03 13.27 -0.90
CA GLN A 247 20.14 14.65 -1.41
C GLN A 247 19.30 15.64 -0.58
N MET A 248 18.29 15.15 0.15
CA MET A 248 17.49 15.97 1.06
C MET A 248 18.20 16.27 2.37
N GLN A 249 19.30 15.58 2.69
CA GLN A 249 20.17 15.91 3.82
C GLN A 249 21.04 17.13 3.47
N ASP A 250 21.04 18.15 4.33
CA ASP A 250 21.96 19.27 4.19
C ASP A 250 23.37 18.84 4.63
N PRO A 251 24.37 18.85 3.73
CA PRO A 251 25.72 18.41 4.03
C PRO A 251 26.46 19.32 5.01
N ASN A 252 25.92 20.50 5.35
CA ASN A 252 26.55 21.43 6.28
C ASN A 252 26.21 21.18 7.75
N ASP A 253 25.07 20.53 8.04
CA ASP A 253 24.63 20.30 9.41
C ASP A 253 24.01 18.92 9.69
N GLY A 254 23.64 18.15 8.67
CA GLY A 254 23.07 16.80 8.77
C GLY A 254 21.56 16.75 8.86
N GLY A 255 20.87 17.89 8.96
CA GLY A 255 19.41 17.95 9.02
C GLY A 255 18.77 17.76 7.64
N VAL A 256 17.56 17.21 7.62
CA VAL A 256 16.88 16.81 6.38
C VAL A 256 15.69 17.71 6.09
N TYR A 257 15.60 18.24 4.87
CA TYR A 257 14.47 19.06 4.43
C TYR A 257 13.19 18.22 4.36
N ASN A 258 12.04 18.78 4.78
CA ASN A 258 10.81 17.98 4.93
C ASN A 258 10.28 17.44 3.60
N LYS A 259 10.41 18.20 2.51
CA LYS A 259 9.94 17.84 1.16
C LYS A 259 10.62 18.64 0.05
N CYS A 260 10.59 18.08 -1.15
CA CYS A 260 10.89 18.75 -2.42
C CYS A 260 9.58 18.94 -3.19
N THR A 261 9.20 20.19 -3.45
CA THR A 261 7.82 20.54 -3.84
C THR A 261 7.75 21.78 -4.72
N ASN A 262 6.69 21.91 -5.53
CA ASN A 262 6.25 23.21 -6.02
C ASN A 262 5.65 24.04 -4.87
N ALA A 263 5.45 25.35 -5.09
CA ALA A 263 4.71 26.18 -4.14
C ALA A 263 3.23 25.75 -4.03
N ALA A 264 2.59 25.42 -5.16
CA ALA A 264 1.25 24.88 -5.22
C ALA A 264 1.21 23.62 -6.10
N PHE A 265 0.17 22.81 -5.95
CA PHE A 265 -0.03 21.62 -6.77
C PHE A 265 -0.03 21.94 -8.28
N ASP A 266 0.65 21.10 -9.06
CA ASP A 266 0.53 21.15 -10.51
C ASP A 266 -0.90 20.80 -10.97
N PRO A 267 -1.34 21.33 -12.13
CA PRO A 267 -2.60 20.91 -12.75
C PRO A 267 -2.55 19.43 -13.19
N MET A 268 -3.67 18.91 -13.69
CA MET A 268 -3.78 17.54 -14.23
C MET A 268 -3.09 17.40 -15.59
N VAL A 269 -1.76 17.47 -15.59
CA VAL A 269 -0.91 17.43 -16.78
C VAL A 269 0.28 16.50 -16.55
N ARG A 270 0.91 16.01 -17.62
CA ARG A 270 2.04 15.09 -17.55
C ARG A 270 3.26 15.71 -16.84
N PRO A 271 4.13 14.92 -16.19
CA PRO A 271 5.23 15.47 -15.40
C PRO A 271 6.31 16.16 -16.25
N GLY A 272 6.40 15.87 -17.56
CA GLY A 272 7.35 16.53 -18.46
C GLY A 272 6.96 17.95 -18.88
N VAL A 273 5.68 18.33 -18.71
CA VAL A 273 5.19 19.66 -19.14
C VAL A 273 5.22 20.69 -18.02
N THR A 274 5.33 20.26 -16.76
CA THR A 274 5.43 21.16 -15.61
C THR A 274 6.78 21.91 -15.67
N LYS A 275 6.74 23.21 -15.35
CA LYS A 275 7.92 24.11 -15.40
C LYS A 275 8.03 25.02 -14.17
N LEU A 276 7.12 24.88 -13.21
CA LEU A 276 7.14 25.71 -12.02
C LEU A 276 8.40 25.44 -11.18
N PRO A 277 8.94 26.45 -10.48
CA PRO A 277 10.09 26.26 -9.61
C PRO A 277 9.82 25.22 -8.53
N ARG A 278 10.85 24.43 -8.26
CA ARG A 278 10.87 23.42 -7.20
C ARG A 278 11.61 23.97 -6.00
N TYR A 279 11.14 23.63 -4.80
CA TYR A 279 11.68 24.09 -3.53
C TYR A 279 11.98 22.92 -2.61
N VAL A 280 13.10 23.01 -1.88
CA VAL A 280 13.19 22.35 -0.58
C VAL A 280 12.67 23.29 0.50
N VAL A 281 11.86 22.76 1.42
CA VAL A 281 11.25 23.52 2.53
C VAL A 281 11.94 23.20 3.86
N GLN A 282 11.48 23.83 4.95
CA GLN A 282 12.12 23.74 6.27
C GLN A 282 12.47 22.30 6.65
N LYS A 283 13.61 22.12 7.31
CA LYS A 283 14.01 20.84 7.92
C LYS A 283 13.11 20.51 9.10
N GLY A 284 12.88 19.23 9.35
CA GLY A 284 12.06 18.77 10.47
C GLY A 284 12.73 17.64 11.25
N THR A 285 12.41 17.52 12.54
CA THR A 285 12.91 16.42 13.38
C THR A 285 12.40 15.07 12.86
N ALA A 286 11.10 14.95 12.53
CA ALA A 286 10.53 13.74 11.94
C ALA A 286 11.28 13.30 10.66
N ALA A 287 11.31 14.16 9.64
CA ALA A 287 12.02 13.89 8.38
C ALA A 287 13.50 13.49 8.58
N THR A 288 14.18 14.11 9.55
CA THR A 288 15.59 13.80 9.84
C THR A 288 15.75 12.43 10.51
N LEU A 289 14.88 12.08 11.45
CA LEU A 289 14.91 10.79 12.14
C LEU A 289 14.43 9.65 11.24
N ASP A 290 13.42 9.87 10.41
CA ASP A 290 12.97 8.90 9.41
C ASP A 290 14.07 8.57 8.41
N PHE A 291 14.78 9.60 7.92
CA PHE A 291 15.96 9.39 7.09
C PHE A 291 17.07 8.63 7.84
N ALA A 292 17.32 8.95 9.11
CA ALA A 292 18.31 8.24 9.90
C ALA A 292 17.96 6.75 10.05
N ALA A 293 16.68 6.44 10.27
CA ALA A 293 16.17 5.07 10.36
C ALA A 293 16.38 4.31 9.04
N VAL A 294 15.90 4.87 7.93
CA VAL A 294 16.03 4.28 6.59
C VAL A 294 17.50 4.10 6.19
N ALA A 295 18.34 5.11 6.39
CA ALA A 295 19.75 5.03 6.03
C ALA A 295 20.52 4.00 6.89
N ALA A 296 20.19 3.86 8.17
CA ALA A 296 20.76 2.81 9.02
C ALA A 296 20.34 1.41 8.52
N GLN A 297 19.05 1.20 8.26
CA GLN A 297 18.53 -0.05 7.70
C GLN A 297 19.15 -0.40 6.35
N ALA A 298 19.19 0.57 5.44
CA ALA A 298 19.82 0.40 4.14
C ALA A 298 21.32 0.07 4.27
N SER A 299 22.05 0.72 5.18
CA SER A 299 23.48 0.43 5.42
C SER A 299 23.72 -1.06 5.73
N ARG A 300 22.97 -1.66 6.66
CA ARG A 300 23.17 -3.08 7.01
C ARG A 300 22.80 -4.03 5.86
N ILE A 301 21.79 -3.67 5.06
CA ILE A 301 21.35 -4.46 3.90
C ILE A 301 22.40 -4.38 2.78
N PHE A 302 22.74 -3.16 2.34
CA PHE A 302 23.65 -2.91 1.22
C PHE A 302 25.10 -3.30 1.49
N ARG A 303 25.48 -3.57 2.75
CA ARG A 303 26.77 -4.18 3.08
C ARG A 303 26.99 -5.52 2.37
N LYS A 304 25.92 -6.28 2.09
CA LYS A 304 25.97 -7.54 1.33
C LYS A 304 26.24 -7.33 -0.18
N TYR A 305 26.05 -6.11 -0.68
CA TYR A 305 26.12 -5.75 -2.10
C TYR A 305 27.30 -4.83 -2.41
N ASN A 306 28.40 -4.92 -1.64
CA ASN A 306 29.58 -4.05 -1.82
C ASN A 306 30.27 -4.22 -3.19
N LYS A 307 30.05 -5.36 -3.88
CA LYS A 307 30.55 -5.57 -5.25
C LYS A 307 29.81 -4.68 -6.25
N GLN A 308 28.49 -4.54 -6.10
CA GLN A 308 27.63 -3.74 -6.98
C GLN A 308 27.66 -2.26 -6.58
N TYR A 309 27.72 -1.98 -5.27
CA TYR A 309 27.67 -0.64 -4.71
C TYR A 309 28.80 -0.38 -3.70
N PRO A 310 30.07 -0.27 -4.16
CA PRO A 310 31.21 -0.05 -3.27
C PRO A 310 31.05 1.21 -2.41
N GLY A 311 31.24 1.09 -1.10
CA GLY A 311 31.21 2.21 -0.15
C GLY A 311 29.81 2.80 0.14
N LEU A 312 28.75 2.27 -0.48
CA LEU A 312 27.38 2.74 -0.25
C LEU A 312 26.96 2.52 1.20
N ALA A 313 27.22 1.32 1.76
CA ALA A 313 26.85 0.99 3.14
C ALA A 313 27.47 1.95 4.16
N ASP A 314 28.76 2.28 4.01
CA ASP A 314 29.44 3.22 4.88
C ASP A 314 28.92 4.65 4.72
N SER A 315 28.64 5.07 3.49
CA SER A 315 28.03 6.38 3.19
C SER A 315 26.66 6.52 3.86
N LEU A 316 25.84 5.48 3.81
CA LEU A 316 24.52 5.44 4.44
C LEU A 316 24.62 5.51 5.97
N LEU A 317 25.55 4.75 6.57
CA LEU A 317 25.75 4.79 8.03
C LEU A 317 26.23 6.16 8.51
N ASN A 318 27.12 6.80 7.76
CA ASN A 318 27.59 8.14 8.04
C ASN A 318 26.44 9.16 7.95
N ALA A 319 25.63 9.07 6.90
CA ALA A 319 24.46 9.94 6.72
C ALA A 319 23.44 9.77 7.86
N ALA A 320 23.15 8.52 8.25
CA ALA A 320 22.27 8.21 9.37
C ALA A 320 22.78 8.79 10.70
N THR A 321 24.08 8.61 10.97
CA THR A 321 24.71 9.13 12.19
C THR A 321 24.76 10.67 12.20
N TYR A 322 24.90 11.30 11.04
CA TYR A 322 24.90 12.76 10.94
C TYR A 322 23.50 13.34 11.18
N ALA A 323 22.47 12.71 10.61
CA ALA A 323 21.07 13.03 10.86
C ALA A 323 20.70 12.89 12.35
N TRP A 324 21.11 11.78 12.98
CA TRP A 324 20.95 11.60 14.43
C TRP A 324 21.55 12.76 15.24
N LYS A 325 22.80 13.14 14.95
CA LYS A 325 23.49 14.24 15.64
C LYS A 325 22.82 15.60 15.42
N TRP A 326 22.20 15.82 14.26
CA TRP A 326 21.41 17.02 14.01
C TRP A 326 20.13 17.01 14.85
N ALA A 327 19.44 15.86 14.91
CA ALA A 327 18.23 15.71 15.71
C ALA A 327 18.49 15.89 17.21
N GLU A 328 19.65 15.45 17.73
CA GLU A 328 20.04 15.69 19.13
C GLU A 328 20.11 17.19 19.47
N LYS A 329 20.47 18.03 18.50
CA LYS A 329 20.51 19.50 18.64
C LYS A 329 19.18 20.17 18.34
N ASN A 330 18.29 19.47 17.64
CA ASN A 330 16.97 19.95 17.22
C ASN A 330 15.91 18.90 17.59
N PRO A 331 15.68 18.62 18.88
CA PRO A 331 14.95 17.43 19.30
C PRO A 331 13.43 17.50 19.07
N ALA A 332 12.91 18.69 18.74
CA ALA A 332 11.49 18.93 18.59
C ALA A 332 11.15 20.03 17.56
N LEU A 333 11.90 20.11 16.46
CA LEU A 333 11.61 21.05 15.37
C LEU A 333 10.48 20.51 14.48
N GLU A 334 9.27 20.97 14.75
CA GLU A 334 8.06 20.69 13.97
C GLU A 334 8.09 21.37 12.59
N TYR A 335 7.74 20.63 11.54
CA TYR A 335 7.35 21.19 10.26
C TYR A 335 5.88 21.61 10.30
N ASN A 336 5.62 22.88 10.62
CA ASN A 336 4.26 23.43 10.65
C ASN A 336 4.00 24.33 9.43
N GLN A 337 3.45 23.76 8.36
CA GLN A 337 3.19 24.48 7.10
C GLN A 337 2.34 25.75 7.30
N ASN A 338 1.34 25.72 8.19
CA ASN A 338 0.46 26.87 8.43
C ASN A 338 1.23 28.04 9.07
N LEU A 339 2.07 27.78 10.07
CA LEU A 339 2.90 28.80 10.69
C LEU A 339 4.01 29.30 9.76
N ILE A 340 4.56 28.42 8.91
CA ILE A 340 5.54 28.79 7.88
C ILE A 340 4.92 29.78 6.89
N ASN A 341 3.71 29.48 6.39
CA ASN A 341 3.00 30.32 5.41
C ASN A 341 2.52 31.67 5.96
N GLN A 342 2.55 31.87 7.27
CA GLN A 342 2.31 33.19 7.88
C GLN A 342 3.56 34.10 7.82
N LYS A 343 4.75 33.53 7.63
CA LYS A 343 6.04 34.22 7.77
C LYS A 343 6.84 34.32 6.48
N PHE A 344 6.62 33.39 5.54
CA PHE A 344 7.48 33.23 4.37
C PHE A 344 6.67 33.12 3.08
N GLU A 345 7.29 33.56 1.99
CA GLU A 345 6.78 33.43 0.62
C GLU A 345 7.82 32.72 -0.28
N PRO A 346 7.39 32.02 -1.35
CA PRO A 346 5.99 31.77 -1.71
C PRO A 346 5.31 30.80 -0.72
N LYS A 347 4.03 31.03 -0.42
CA LYS A 347 3.26 30.06 0.38
C LYS A 347 3.29 28.66 -0.25
N ILE A 348 3.47 27.66 0.60
CA ILE A 348 3.46 26.24 0.21
C ILE A 348 2.09 25.65 0.53
N THR A 349 1.36 25.17 -0.48
CA THR A 349 0.00 24.62 -0.34
C THR A 349 -0.10 23.13 -0.71
N THR A 350 1.03 22.48 -0.96
CA THR A 350 1.10 21.02 -1.18
C THR A 350 0.99 20.25 0.14
N GLY A 351 0.95 18.91 0.08
CA GLY A 351 0.74 18.04 1.25
C GLY A 351 1.67 18.37 2.42
N ALA A 352 1.15 18.46 3.64
CA ALA A 352 1.93 18.95 4.77
C ALA A 352 2.85 17.87 5.36
N TYR A 353 2.32 16.65 5.59
CA TYR A 353 2.96 15.59 6.38
C TYR A 353 3.58 16.14 7.68
N GLY A 354 2.79 16.93 8.41
CA GLY A 354 3.21 17.54 9.67
C GLY A 354 2.95 16.60 10.85
N ASP A 355 3.91 16.53 11.77
CA ASP A 355 3.81 15.79 13.02
C ASP A 355 4.19 16.69 14.22
N LYS A 356 3.56 16.43 15.37
CA LYS A 356 3.73 17.18 16.63
C LYS A 356 4.42 16.37 17.72
N SER A 357 4.72 15.08 17.49
CA SER A 357 5.25 14.19 18.52
C SER A 357 6.29 13.23 17.96
N PHE A 358 7.56 13.58 18.12
CA PHE A 358 8.67 12.80 17.52
C PHE A 358 9.09 11.55 18.30
N LYS A 359 8.28 11.08 19.26
CA LYS A 359 8.70 10.02 20.21
C LYS A 359 8.90 8.69 19.48
N ASP A 360 8.08 8.42 18.50
CA ASP A 360 8.12 7.21 17.69
C ASP A 360 9.20 7.27 16.60
N GLU A 361 9.48 8.42 15.99
CA GLU A 361 10.63 8.59 15.10
C GLU A 361 11.95 8.45 15.87
N TRP A 362 12.04 9.02 17.07
CA TRP A 362 13.20 8.82 17.95
C TRP A 362 13.40 7.33 18.27
N PHE A 363 12.31 6.63 18.56
CA PHE A 363 12.35 5.20 18.86
C PHE A 363 12.74 4.36 17.64
N TRP A 364 12.17 4.64 16.46
CA TRP A 364 12.47 3.92 15.23
C TRP A 364 13.91 4.16 14.77
N ALA A 365 14.35 5.41 14.68
CA ALA A 365 15.73 5.75 14.31
C ALA A 365 16.76 5.14 15.26
N ALA A 366 16.52 5.20 16.58
CA ALA A 366 17.39 4.58 17.58
C ALA A 366 17.45 3.06 17.40
N THR A 367 16.31 2.44 17.09
CA THR A 367 16.23 1.01 16.84
C THR A 367 17.03 0.59 15.62
N GLU A 368 16.88 1.28 14.49
CA GLU A 368 17.62 0.95 13.27
C GLU A 368 19.13 1.17 13.44
N LEU A 369 19.53 2.25 14.12
CA LEU A 369 20.92 2.52 14.46
C LEU A 369 21.49 1.49 15.44
N LEU A 370 20.72 1.05 16.43
CA LEU A 370 21.10 -0.03 17.34
C LEU A 370 21.28 -1.34 16.58
N GLY A 371 20.31 -1.73 15.74
CA GLY A 371 20.37 -2.96 14.94
C GLY A 371 21.55 -2.96 13.95
N THR A 372 21.96 -1.79 13.48
CA THR A 372 23.04 -1.63 12.50
C THR A 372 24.43 -1.53 13.14
N THR A 373 24.53 -0.93 14.33
CA THR A 373 25.83 -0.60 14.96
C THR A 373 26.14 -1.37 16.23
N GLY A 374 25.12 -1.91 16.91
CA GLY A 374 25.24 -2.52 18.24
C GLY A 374 25.61 -1.53 19.36
N LYS A 375 25.64 -0.22 19.11
CA LYS A 375 26.12 0.77 20.08
C LYS A 375 25.08 1.07 21.15
N LYS A 376 25.51 1.06 22.42
CA LYS A 376 24.65 1.30 23.60
C LYS A 376 23.96 2.67 23.60
N VAL A 377 24.58 3.70 23.03
CA VAL A 377 24.00 5.06 22.99
C VAL A 377 22.60 5.10 22.37
N TYR A 378 22.33 4.27 21.36
CA TYR A 378 21.02 4.19 20.73
C TYR A 378 20.04 3.37 21.58
N TYR A 379 20.52 2.35 22.27
CA TYR A 379 19.70 1.54 23.17
C TYR A 379 19.13 2.36 24.34
N ASP A 380 19.85 3.39 24.81
CA ASP A 380 19.35 4.24 25.90
C ASP A 380 18.07 5.02 25.51
N THR A 381 17.85 5.26 24.21
CA THR A 381 16.57 5.78 23.68
C THR A 381 15.54 4.66 23.59
N VAL A 382 15.89 3.50 23.04
CA VAL A 382 14.99 2.33 22.91
C VAL A 382 14.43 1.91 24.28
N ALA A 383 15.29 1.82 25.29
CA ALA A 383 14.95 1.33 26.63
C ALA A 383 13.90 2.20 27.35
N LYS A 384 13.76 3.49 26.99
CA LYS A 384 12.77 4.40 27.59
C LYS A 384 11.35 4.18 27.08
N HIS A 385 11.20 3.42 26.00
CA HIS A 385 9.98 3.35 25.21
C HIS A 385 9.49 1.91 24.99
N THR A 386 10.03 0.93 25.72
CA THR A 386 9.71 -0.50 25.54
C THR A 386 8.31 -0.89 25.98
N THR A 387 7.62 -0.03 26.72
CA THR A 387 6.26 -0.25 27.24
C THR A 387 5.22 0.66 26.60
N ASP A 388 5.60 1.46 25.61
CA ASP A 388 4.66 2.32 24.92
C ASP A 388 3.64 1.47 24.14
N PRO A 389 2.39 1.92 24.01
CA PRO A 389 1.36 1.13 23.34
C PRO A 389 1.70 0.90 21.86
N VAL A 390 1.36 -0.30 21.39
CA VAL A 390 1.47 -0.66 19.98
C VAL A 390 0.23 -0.19 19.20
N SER A 391 0.48 0.34 18.02
CA SER A 391 -0.51 0.72 17.01
C SER A 391 0.04 0.38 15.63
N LEU A 392 -0.83 0.26 14.63
CA LEU A 392 -0.36 0.13 13.25
C LEU A 392 0.46 1.34 12.83
N PRO A 393 1.48 1.12 11.97
CA PRO A 393 2.30 2.21 11.49
C PRO A 393 1.50 3.12 10.54
N SER A 394 1.71 4.42 10.69
CA SER A 394 1.28 5.45 9.74
C SER A 394 2.45 6.40 9.52
N TRP A 395 2.35 7.28 8.51
CA TRP A 395 3.40 8.29 8.29
C TRP A 395 3.61 9.21 9.50
N ALA A 396 2.62 9.34 10.40
CA ALA A 396 2.68 10.14 11.63
C ALA A 396 2.93 9.30 12.90
N ASN A 397 3.10 7.98 12.76
CA ASN A 397 3.41 7.09 13.87
C ASN A 397 4.18 5.88 13.36
N VAL A 398 5.51 5.91 13.45
CA VAL A 398 6.43 4.91 12.88
C VAL A 398 6.96 3.91 13.91
N ARG A 399 6.42 3.93 15.14
CA ARG A 399 6.91 3.13 16.27
C ARG A 399 6.97 1.65 15.98
N MET A 400 5.92 1.11 15.38
CA MET A 400 5.77 -0.31 15.11
C MET A 400 6.86 -0.85 14.18
N LEU A 401 7.43 0.00 13.31
CA LEU A 401 8.58 -0.38 12.48
C LEU A 401 9.80 -0.74 13.33
N GLY A 402 10.06 -0.02 14.42
CA GLY A 402 11.10 -0.36 15.38
C GLY A 402 10.81 -1.68 16.13
N TYR A 403 9.54 -1.97 16.43
CA TYR A 403 9.16 -3.24 17.05
C TYR A 403 9.51 -4.40 16.11
N TYR A 404 9.16 -4.29 14.82
CA TYR A 404 9.50 -5.29 13.81
C TYR A 404 11.03 -5.47 13.67
N THR A 405 11.79 -4.37 13.63
CA THR A 405 13.25 -4.45 13.52
C THR A 405 13.90 -5.15 14.73
N LEU A 406 13.48 -4.85 15.96
CA LEU A 406 14.06 -5.48 17.15
C LEU A 406 13.75 -6.97 17.24
N THR A 407 12.54 -7.39 16.86
CA THR A 407 12.19 -8.82 16.83
C THR A 407 12.92 -9.55 15.72
N ARG A 408 12.99 -8.97 14.51
CA ARG A 408 13.74 -9.52 13.37
C ARG A 408 15.22 -9.73 13.70
N LEU A 409 15.84 -8.74 14.36
CA LEU A 409 17.26 -8.75 14.65
C LEU A 409 17.62 -9.37 16.00
N LYS A 410 16.67 -9.92 16.76
CA LYS A 410 16.85 -10.41 18.14
C LYS A 410 18.16 -11.18 18.36
N ASN A 411 18.47 -12.12 17.47
CA ASN A 411 19.65 -12.98 17.60
C ASN A 411 20.98 -12.26 17.29
N ASN A 412 20.92 -11.16 16.53
CA ASN A 412 22.06 -10.33 16.15
C ASN A 412 22.25 -9.13 17.09
N LEU A 413 21.28 -8.84 17.96
CA LEU A 413 21.37 -7.75 18.93
C LEU A 413 22.37 -8.05 20.06
N PRO A 414 23.03 -7.02 20.61
CA PRO A 414 23.79 -7.12 21.85
C PRO A 414 22.93 -7.68 22.99
N SER A 415 23.54 -8.42 23.92
CA SER A 415 22.84 -9.10 25.02
C SER A 415 21.94 -8.16 25.83
N PHE A 416 22.38 -6.92 26.08
CA PHE A 416 21.61 -5.91 26.83
C PHE A 416 20.30 -5.49 26.14
N ALA A 417 20.17 -5.68 24.83
CA ALA A 417 18.98 -5.27 24.06
C ALA A 417 18.00 -6.41 23.77
N ARG A 418 18.40 -7.68 23.99
CA ARG A 418 17.57 -8.85 23.67
C ARG A 418 16.29 -8.91 24.51
N GLY A 419 16.33 -8.47 25.76
CA GLY A 419 15.14 -8.39 26.63
C GLY A 419 14.06 -7.46 26.08
N SER A 420 14.45 -6.33 25.47
CA SER A 420 13.50 -5.43 24.80
C SER A 420 12.88 -6.08 23.57
N ALA A 421 13.67 -6.80 22.76
CA ALA A 421 13.14 -7.55 21.63
C ALA A 421 12.12 -8.61 22.06
N ASP A 422 12.35 -9.31 23.18
CA ASP A 422 11.40 -10.26 23.74
C ASP A 422 10.10 -9.61 24.22
N ALA A 423 10.20 -8.46 24.88
CA ALA A 423 9.03 -7.70 25.32
C ALA A 423 8.20 -7.20 24.12
N MET A 424 8.84 -6.74 23.06
CA MET A 424 8.17 -6.27 21.85
C MET A 424 7.55 -7.41 21.05
N ALA A 425 8.20 -8.58 20.98
CA ALA A 425 7.62 -9.77 20.37
C ALA A 425 6.29 -10.14 21.03
N LYS A 426 6.23 -10.11 22.37
CA LYS A 426 4.98 -10.36 23.11
C LYS A 426 3.90 -9.33 22.80
N GLN A 427 4.27 -8.05 22.68
CA GLN A 427 3.31 -6.99 22.35
C GLN A 427 2.78 -7.11 20.92
N ILE A 428 3.62 -7.46 19.93
CA ILE A 428 3.17 -7.73 18.55
C ILE A 428 2.18 -8.90 18.53
N VAL A 429 2.50 -10.00 19.21
CA VAL A 429 1.63 -11.18 19.26
C VAL A 429 0.30 -10.86 19.93
N ALA A 430 0.31 -10.16 21.07
CA ALA A 430 -0.91 -9.74 21.75
C ALA A 430 -1.75 -8.77 20.90
N PHE A 431 -1.09 -7.85 20.17
CA PHE A 431 -1.74 -6.96 19.23
C PHE A 431 -2.42 -7.74 18.09
N ALA A 432 -1.73 -8.71 17.50
CA ALA A 432 -2.24 -9.57 16.45
C ALA A 432 -3.40 -10.47 16.90
N ASP A 433 -3.33 -11.02 18.12
CA ASP A 433 -4.39 -11.87 18.69
C ASP A 433 -5.73 -11.11 18.84
N ASN A 434 -5.71 -9.79 19.01
CA ASN A 434 -6.93 -8.99 19.12
C ASN A 434 -7.77 -8.95 17.83
N TYR A 435 -7.18 -9.27 16.67
CA TYR A 435 -7.90 -9.30 15.40
C TYR A 435 -8.70 -10.59 15.19
N LEU A 436 -8.18 -11.72 15.67
CA LEU A 436 -8.66 -13.04 15.27
C LEU A 436 -10.12 -13.34 15.66
N PRO A 437 -10.59 -13.02 16.88
CA PRO A 437 -11.95 -13.40 17.30
C PRO A 437 -13.06 -12.76 16.48
N ARG A 438 -12.79 -11.64 15.79
CA ARG A 438 -13.80 -10.86 15.06
C ARG A 438 -14.02 -11.34 13.63
N ILE A 439 -13.06 -12.06 13.04
CA ILE A 439 -13.12 -12.48 11.63
C ILE A 439 -14.36 -13.35 11.34
N PRO A 440 -14.72 -14.36 12.17
CA PRO A 440 -15.90 -15.18 11.89
C PRO A 440 -17.24 -14.42 11.98
N GLU A 441 -17.28 -13.29 12.70
CA GLU A 441 -18.47 -12.46 12.87
C GLU A 441 -18.54 -11.32 11.84
N ASN A 442 -17.41 -10.91 11.27
CA ASN A 442 -17.32 -9.88 10.25
C ASN A 442 -18.13 -10.27 8.99
N ALA A 443 -18.90 -9.31 8.45
CA ALA A 443 -19.78 -9.52 7.30
C ALA A 443 -19.03 -9.91 6.02
N PHE A 444 -17.77 -9.49 5.86
CA PHE A 444 -16.94 -9.82 4.71
C PHE A 444 -15.86 -10.86 5.01
N GLY A 445 -15.84 -11.40 6.25
CA GLY A 445 -14.87 -12.41 6.68
C GLY A 445 -13.43 -11.93 6.55
N THR A 446 -13.16 -10.71 7.01
CA THR A 446 -11.84 -10.07 6.98
C THR A 446 -11.50 -9.41 8.31
N VAL A 447 -10.22 -9.13 8.51
CA VAL A 447 -9.73 -8.40 9.68
C VAL A 447 -10.15 -6.93 9.60
N MET A 448 -10.14 -6.35 8.40
CA MET A 448 -10.56 -4.98 8.16
C MET A 448 -12.02 -4.74 8.56
N GLY A 449 -12.30 -3.56 9.12
CA GLY A 449 -13.65 -3.15 9.50
C GLY A 449 -14.05 -3.61 10.90
N ALA A 450 -13.10 -3.80 11.81
CA ALA A 450 -13.42 -4.04 13.22
C ALA A 450 -13.89 -2.75 13.94
N SER A 451 -13.64 -1.59 13.33
CA SER A 451 -14.18 -0.30 13.76
C SER A 451 -14.44 0.61 12.55
N PRO A 452 -15.49 1.46 12.58
CA PRO A 452 -15.68 2.49 11.56
C PRO A 452 -14.49 3.45 11.40
N ARG A 453 -13.63 3.58 12.42
CA ARG A 453 -12.44 4.46 12.40
C ARG A 453 -11.31 3.93 11.51
N GLU A 454 -11.33 2.64 11.19
CA GLU A 454 -10.37 2.04 10.25
C GLU A 454 -10.62 2.55 8.82
N PHE A 455 -11.85 3.00 8.53
CA PHE A 455 -12.18 3.69 7.28
C PHE A 455 -11.83 5.18 7.40
N ASN A 456 -10.59 5.50 7.06
CA ASN A 456 -10.04 6.85 6.99
C ASN A 456 -9.39 7.11 5.62
N TRP A 457 -8.77 8.29 5.44
CA TRP A 457 -8.02 8.59 4.22
C TRP A 457 -6.78 7.70 4.12
N GLY A 458 -6.83 6.72 3.23
CA GLY A 458 -5.80 5.68 3.11
C GLY A 458 -6.15 4.39 3.86
N SER A 459 -7.44 4.12 4.12
CA SER A 459 -7.93 2.91 4.82
C SER A 459 -7.44 1.58 4.22
N ASN A 460 -7.16 1.50 2.91
CA ASN A 460 -6.57 0.31 2.34
C ASN A 460 -5.14 0.03 2.86
N SER A 461 -4.40 1.09 3.23
CA SER A 461 -3.12 0.93 3.90
C SER A 461 -3.25 0.43 5.33
N GLU A 462 -4.36 0.71 6.02
CA GLU A 462 -4.70 0.11 7.32
C GLU A 462 -4.86 -1.41 7.15
N ALA A 463 -5.67 -1.86 6.19
CA ALA A 463 -5.85 -3.29 5.89
C ALA A 463 -4.51 -3.98 5.54
N ALA A 464 -3.67 -3.35 4.72
CA ALA A 464 -2.36 -3.87 4.40
C ALA A 464 -1.46 -3.97 5.64
N ASN A 465 -1.42 -2.92 6.49
CA ASN A 465 -0.61 -2.90 7.72
C ASN A 465 -1.09 -3.88 8.79
N GLN A 466 -2.41 -4.08 8.94
CA GLN A 466 -2.98 -5.16 9.74
C GLN A 466 -2.42 -6.52 9.29
N GLY A 467 -2.38 -6.75 7.97
CA GLY A 467 -1.78 -7.94 7.37
C GLY A 467 -0.29 -8.08 7.71
N VAL A 468 0.49 -7.00 7.58
CA VAL A 468 1.91 -6.99 7.95
C VAL A 468 2.12 -7.31 9.44
N ALA A 469 1.28 -6.79 10.34
CA ALA A 469 1.36 -7.08 11.77
C ALA A 469 1.11 -8.57 12.06
N LEU A 470 0.11 -9.16 11.40
CA LEU A 470 -0.20 -10.59 11.47
C LEU A 470 0.94 -11.44 10.92
N ILE A 471 1.54 -11.06 9.79
CA ILE A 471 2.72 -11.75 9.25
C ILE A 471 3.89 -11.69 10.24
N ASN A 472 4.13 -10.56 10.89
CA ASN A 472 5.16 -10.46 11.93
C ASN A 472 4.85 -11.36 13.15
N ALA A 473 3.58 -11.47 13.55
CA ALA A 473 3.18 -12.43 14.59
C ALA A 473 3.43 -13.89 14.15
N TYR A 474 3.17 -14.25 12.89
CA TYR A 474 3.57 -15.55 12.34
C TYR A 474 5.10 -15.72 12.35
N LEU A 475 5.88 -14.71 11.99
CA LEU A 475 7.34 -14.81 12.00
C LEU A 475 7.89 -15.06 13.41
N ILE A 476 7.21 -14.58 14.44
CA ILE A 476 7.54 -14.82 15.86
C ILE A 476 7.08 -16.20 16.33
N THR A 477 5.83 -16.58 16.05
CA THR A 477 5.15 -17.73 16.68
C THR A 477 5.16 -19.00 15.83
N LYS A 478 5.25 -18.84 14.50
CA LYS A 478 5.01 -19.86 13.47
C LYS A 478 3.58 -20.41 13.44
N ASP A 479 2.62 -19.75 14.08
CA ASP A 479 1.22 -20.17 14.08
C ASP A 479 0.50 -19.71 12.80
N LYS A 480 0.04 -20.68 12.00
CA LYS A 480 -0.61 -20.46 10.69
C LYS A 480 -1.84 -19.55 10.78
N LYS A 481 -2.53 -19.49 11.93
CA LYS A 481 -3.73 -18.66 12.11
C LYS A 481 -3.49 -17.19 11.73
N TYR A 482 -2.27 -16.68 11.92
CA TYR A 482 -1.94 -15.30 11.58
C TYR A 482 -1.77 -15.10 10.07
N VAL A 483 -1.22 -16.07 9.34
CA VAL A 483 -1.13 -16.01 7.87
C VAL A 483 -2.51 -16.13 7.25
N ASP A 484 -3.35 -17.01 7.79
CA ASP A 484 -4.76 -17.14 7.36
C ASP A 484 -5.53 -15.84 7.58
N ALA A 485 -5.33 -15.16 8.72
CA ALA A 485 -5.93 -13.86 8.96
C ALA A 485 -5.36 -12.77 8.03
N ALA A 486 -4.06 -12.76 7.75
CA ALA A 486 -3.43 -11.81 6.84
C ALA A 486 -3.95 -11.98 5.39
N LEU A 487 -4.16 -13.22 4.95
CA LEU A 487 -4.78 -13.55 3.66
C LEU A 487 -6.15 -12.87 3.51
N THR A 488 -6.94 -12.80 4.59
CA THR A 488 -8.26 -12.14 4.52
C THR A 488 -8.19 -10.63 4.25
N ASN A 489 -7.09 -9.96 4.59
CA ASN A 489 -6.88 -8.57 4.22
C ASN A 489 -6.43 -8.42 2.77
N MET A 490 -5.66 -9.39 2.24
CA MET A 490 -5.34 -9.44 0.82
C MET A 490 -6.63 -9.66 -0.01
N ASP A 491 -7.50 -10.59 0.41
CA ASP A 491 -8.81 -10.82 -0.20
C ASP A 491 -9.66 -9.54 -0.21
N TYR A 492 -9.67 -8.79 0.90
CA TYR A 492 -10.36 -7.50 1.02
C TYR A 492 -9.84 -6.51 -0.02
N LEU A 493 -8.51 -6.36 -0.15
CA LEU A 493 -7.89 -5.44 -1.10
C LEU A 493 -8.16 -5.84 -2.57
N LEU A 494 -8.35 -7.14 -2.82
CA LEU A 494 -8.56 -7.72 -4.16
C LEU A 494 -10.03 -7.89 -4.56
N GLY A 495 -10.98 -7.47 -3.73
CA GLY A 495 -12.39 -7.39 -4.14
C GLY A 495 -13.41 -8.00 -3.18
N ARG A 496 -12.97 -8.73 -2.15
CA ARG A 496 -13.86 -9.27 -1.11
C ARG A 496 -14.16 -8.20 -0.06
N ASN A 497 -14.76 -7.11 -0.51
CA ASN A 497 -15.12 -5.96 0.29
C ASN A 497 -16.50 -5.43 -0.12
N ALA A 498 -17.04 -4.49 0.66
CA ALA A 498 -18.38 -3.95 0.45
C ALA A 498 -18.57 -3.25 -0.90
N THR A 499 -17.51 -2.61 -1.42
CA THR A 499 -17.54 -1.92 -2.72
C THR A 499 -17.51 -2.91 -3.89
N GLY A 500 -16.83 -4.05 -3.71
CA GLY A 500 -16.55 -5.03 -4.76
C GLY A 500 -15.49 -4.56 -5.77
N TYR A 501 -14.74 -3.49 -5.51
CA TYR A 501 -13.57 -3.12 -6.30
C TYR A 501 -12.35 -3.91 -5.86
N CYS A 502 -11.54 -4.33 -6.83
CA CYS A 502 -10.11 -4.54 -6.59
C CYS A 502 -9.48 -3.15 -6.50
N PHE A 503 -8.88 -2.81 -5.36
CA PHE A 503 -8.37 -1.45 -5.14
C PHE A 503 -7.02 -1.18 -5.82
N VAL A 504 -6.46 -2.16 -6.53
CA VAL A 504 -5.19 -2.06 -7.25
C VAL A 504 -5.45 -1.86 -8.73
N THR A 505 -4.88 -0.81 -9.32
CA THR A 505 -5.02 -0.53 -10.74
C THR A 505 -4.47 -1.66 -11.61
N GLY A 506 -5.19 -2.01 -12.68
CA GLY A 506 -4.79 -3.03 -13.65
C GLY A 506 -4.86 -4.48 -13.16
N ILE A 507 -5.49 -4.73 -12.00
CA ILE A 507 -5.62 -6.06 -11.38
C ILE A 507 -7.10 -6.39 -11.13
N GLY A 508 -7.47 -7.66 -11.27
CA GLY A 508 -8.84 -8.11 -11.05
C GLY A 508 -9.80 -7.74 -12.19
N SER A 509 -11.08 -8.06 -12.02
CA SER A 509 -12.12 -7.85 -13.03
C SER A 509 -12.82 -6.50 -12.91
N ARG A 510 -12.74 -5.87 -11.73
CA ARG A 510 -13.23 -4.53 -11.42
C ARG A 510 -12.14 -3.75 -10.66
N PRO A 511 -11.01 -3.44 -11.32
CA PRO A 511 -9.96 -2.59 -10.75
C PRO A 511 -10.43 -1.15 -10.53
N THR A 512 -9.68 -0.41 -9.72
CA THR A 512 -9.63 1.06 -9.80
C THR A 512 -9.24 1.49 -11.22
N MET A 513 -10.10 2.23 -11.92
CA MET A 513 -9.86 2.67 -13.30
C MET A 513 -9.58 4.16 -13.43
N ARG A 514 -10.05 5.00 -12.50
CA ARG A 514 -9.87 6.45 -12.56
C ARG A 514 -9.25 7.00 -11.28
N PRO A 515 -8.04 6.56 -10.91
CA PRO A 515 -7.36 7.07 -9.73
C PRO A 515 -7.11 8.58 -9.86
N HIS A 516 -7.15 9.32 -8.74
CA HIS A 516 -6.62 10.68 -8.67
C HIS A 516 -5.10 10.63 -8.82
N HIS A 517 -4.62 10.53 -10.06
CA HIS A 517 -3.22 10.34 -10.41
C HIS A 517 -2.89 11.07 -11.72
N ARG A 518 -2.16 12.19 -11.62
CA ARG A 518 -1.91 13.08 -12.76
C ARG A 518 -1.36 12.37 -14.00
N PRO A 519 -0.38 11.44 -13.92
CA PRO A 519 0.06 10.67 -15.07
C PRO A 519 -1.08 9.90 -15.76
N SER A 520 -1.85 9.08 -15.01
CA SER A 520 -2.95 8.29 -15.57
C SER A 520 -4.05 9.15 -16.18
N ILE A 521 -4.30 10.34 -15.61
CA ILE A 521 -5.35 11.25 -16.11
C ILE A 521 -4.91 11.95 -17.41
N SER A 522 -3.61 12.21 -17.57
CA SER A 522 -3.10 13.13 -18.60
C SER A 522 -2.31 12.47 -19.74
N ASP A 523 -2.03 11.17 -19.66
CA ASP A 523 -1.28 10.44 -20.68
C ASP A 523 -2.11 10.12 -21.93
N GLY A 524 -3.44 10.09 -21.82
CA GLY A 524 -4.37 9.77 -22.90
C GLY A 524 -4.58 8.26 -23.10
N ILE A 525 -4.22 7.45 -22.11
CA ILE A 525 -4.39 5.99 -22.09
C ILE A 525 -5.63 5.67 -21.27
N GLU A 526 -6.50 4.80 -21.79
CA GLU A 526 -7.74 4.41 -21.09
C GLU A 526 -7.44 3.67 -19.77
N ASP A 527 -6.49 2.74 -19.78
CA ASP A 527 -6.06 2.04 -18.58
C ASP A 527 -5.11 2.89 -17.74
N PRO A 528 -5.36 3.06 -16.44
CA PRO A 528 -4.43 3.75 -15.57
C PRO A 528 -3.11 2.99 -15.46
N VAL A 529 -2.06 3.69 -15.03
CA VAL A 529 -0.79 3.07 -14.62
C VAL A 529 -1.07 1.92 -13.64
N PRO A 530 -0.57 0.68 -13.90
CA PRO A 530 -0.93 -0.50 -13.13
C PRO A 530 -0.14 -0.63 -11.83
N GLY A 531 -0.65 -1.44 -10.89
CA GLY A 531 0.02 -1.77 -9.64
C GLY A 531 -0.03 -0.66 -8.59
N LEU A 532 -0.90 0.34 -8.73
CA LEU A 532 -1.08 1.42 -7.77
C LEU A 532 -2.32 1.14 -6.92
N MET A 533 -2.17 1.13 -5.60
CA MET A 533 -3.27 0.89 -4.67
C MET A 533 -3.96 2.21 -4.33
N ALA A 534 -5.27 2.25 -4.54
CA ALA A 534 -6.11 3.37 -4.15
C ALA A 534 -6.23 3.52 -2.63
N GLY A 535 -6.50 4.73 -2.16
CA GLY A 535 -6.67 5.04 -0.73
C GLY A 535 -7.73 4.19 -0.03
N GLY A 536 -8.85 3.88 -0.70
CA GLY A 536 -9.92 3.04 -0.18
C GLY A 536 -11.09 3.81 0.44
N PRO A 537 -12.08 3.11 0.99
CA PRO A 537 -13.28 3.73 1.54
C PRO A 537 -12.95 4.73 2.66
N ASN A 538 -13.52 5.93 2.56
CA ASN A 538 -13.31 7.03 3.48
C ASN A 538 -14.60 7.87 3.62
N PRO A 539 -15.36 7.71 4.71
CA PRO A 539 -16.60 8.46 4.94
C PRO A 539 -16.35 9.96 5.19
N GLY A 540 -15.09 10.39 5.35
CA GLY A 540 -14.71 11.80 5.47
C GLY A 540 -14.93 12.61 4.18
N MET A 541 -14.84 11.97 3.00
CA MET A 541 -15.10 12.58 1.68
C MET A 541 -14.56 14.02 1.54
N GLN A 542 -13.31 14.24 1.94
CA GLN A 542 -12.68 15.57 2.04
C GLN A 542 -12.50 16.28 0.70
N ASP A 543 -12.77 15.61 -0.42
CA ASP A 543 -12.73 16.13 -1.78
C ASP A 543 -14.05 16.76 -2.24
N HIS A 544 -15.14 16.53 -1.51
CA HIS A 544 -16.50 16.94 -1.89
C HIS A 544 -16.94 16.45 -3.29
N ALA A 545 -16.34 15.36 -3.79
CA ALA A 545 -16.74 14.70 -5.02
C ALA A 545 -18.06 13.92 -4.84
N TYR A 546 -18.56 13.33 -5.94
CA TYR A 546 -19.74 12.48 -5.89
C TYR A 546 -19.37 11.06 -5.40
N TYR A 547 -20.10 10.59 -4.39
CA TYR A 547 -20.05 9.24 -3.86
C TYR A 547 -21.45 8.62 -3.92
N GLU A 548 -21.57 7.47 -4.59
CA GLU A 548 -22.83 6.71 -4.70
C GLU A 548 -23.29 6.22 -3.32
N HIS A 549 -22.34 5.72 -2.51
CA HIS A 549 -22.56 5.26 -1.15
C HIS A 549 -21.66 6.02 -0.18
N LYS A 550 -22.12 6.19 1.06
CA LYS A 550 -21.48 7.08 2.05
C LYS A 550 -21.27 6.44 3.43
N GLU A 551 -21.62 5.16 3.58
CA GLU A 551 -21.39 4.43 4.83
C GLU A 551 -19.90 4.07 4.94
N PRO A 552 -19.32 3.91 6.15
CA PRO A 552 -17.88 3.75 6.35
C PRO A 552 -17.16 2.82 5.36
N GLU A 553 -17.65 1.60 5.16
CA GLU A 553 -17.00 0.61 4.28
C GLU A 553 -17.41 0.70 2.80
N THR A 554 -18.36 1.57 2.45
CA THR A 554 -18.86 1.76 1.07
C THR A 554 -18.51 3.13 0.48
N ALA A 555 -17.94 4.05 1.28
CA ALA A 555 -17.61 5.41 0.87
C ALA A 555 -16.36 5.48 -0.03
N TYR A 556 -16.47 4.94 -1.24
CA TYR A 556 -15.43 4.91 -2.26
C TYR A 556 -16.02 5.30 -3.62
N SER A 557 -15.31 6.11 -4.40
CA SER A 557 -15.75 6.57 -5.71
C SER A 557 -14.63 6.46 -6.73
N ASP A 558 -14.81 5.65 -7.78
CA ASP A 558 -13.82 5.49 -8.84
C ASP A 558 -13.89 6.65 -9.86
N THR A 559 -13.50 7.83 -9.39
CA THR A 559 -13.43 9.06 -10.17
C THR A 559 -12.12 9.79 -9.87
N ASP A 560 -11.61 10.52 -10.86
CA ASP A 560 -10.39 11.31 -10.73
C ASP A 560 -10.56 12.51 -9.77
N ALA A 561 -11.79 12.95 -9.51
CA ALA A 561 -12.10 14.00 -8.54
C ALA A 561 -11.99 13.53 -7.07
N ALA A 562 -12.12 12.22 -6.80
CA ALA A 562 -12.27 11.67 -5.46
C ALA A 562 -10.93 11.40 -4.76
N TYR A 563 -10.07 12.41 -4.56
CA TYR A 563 -8.74 12.22 -3.95
C TYR A 563 -8.80 11.60 -2.54
N ALA A 564 -9.88 11.79 -1.79
CA ALA A 564 -9.97 11.33 -0.41
C ALA A 564 -10.17 9.81 -0.29
N SER A 565 -10.61 9.14 -1.36
CA SER A 565 -10.78 7.68 -1.42
C SER A 565 -10.05 7.01 -2.59
N ASN A 566 -9.72 7.75 -3.65
CA ASN A 566 -9.24 7.20 -4.91
C ASN A 566 -7.93 7.82 -5.42
N GLU A 567 -7.21 8.59 -4.61
CA GLU A 567 -5.79 8.86 -4.87
C GLU A 567 -4.96 7.57 -4.74
N ILE A 568 -3.68 7.63 -5.10
CA ILE A 568 -2.67 6.58 -4.86
C ILE A 568 -1.58 7.16 -3.96
N ALA A 569 -0.82 6.35 -3.21
CA ALA A 569 0.32 6.85 -2.46
C ALA A 569 1.40 5.80 -2.19
N ILE A 570 2.66 6.22 -2.08
CA ILE A 570 3.80 5.35 -1.77
C ILE A 570 3.63 4.59 -0.46
N ASN A 571 3.07 5.23 0.57
CA ASN A 571 2.86 4.64 1.89
C ASN A 571 1.64 3.72 1.95
N TRP A 572 0.78 3.75 0.93
CA TRP A 572 -0.28 2.77 0.75
C TRP A 572 0.25 1.55 0.00
N ASN A 573 0.99 1.78 -1.09
CA ASN A 573 1.63 0.71 -1.85
C ASN A 573 2.65 -0.08 -1.04
N ALA A 574 3.46 0.54 -0.18
CA ALA A 574 4.54 -0.13 0.54
C ALA A 574 4.09 -1.30 1.45
N PRO A 575 3.10 -1.16 2.34
CA PRO A 575 2.58 -2.29 3.10
C PRO A 575 1.85 -3.32 2.22
N ALA A 576 1.27 -2.92 1.09
CA ALA A 576 0.71 -3.86 0.12
C ALA A 576 1.80 -4.70 -0.55
N VAL A 577 2.94 -4.11 -0.92
CA VAL A 577 4.13 -4.85 -1.39
C VAL A 577 4.54 -5.87 -0.33
N TYR A 578 4.67 -5.45 0.93
CA TYR A 578 5.03 -6.38 2.01
C TYR A 578 4.02 -7.53 2.07
N LEU A 579 2.74 -7.22 2.28
CA LEU A 579 1.70 -8.23 2.51
C LEU A 579 1.63 -9.25 1.38
N PHE A 580 1.49 -8.80 0.13
CA PHE A 580 1.27 -9.68 -1.01
C PHE A 580 2.48 -10.59 -1.25
N ASN A 581 3.68 -10.02 -1.22
CA ASN A 581 4.91 -10.79 -1.42
C ASN A 581 5.23 -11.70 -0.23
N ALA A 582 4.83 -11.33 1.00
CA ALA A 582 4.96 -12.20 2.16
C ALA A 582 4.04 -13.43 2.06
N ILE A 583 2.80 -13.26 1.59
CA ILE A 583 1.90 -14.39 1.37
C ILE A 583 2.48 -15.32 0.30
N GLU A 584 2.94 -14.79 -0.84
CA GLU A 584 3.62 -15.59 -1.88
C GLU A 584 4.89 -16.31 -1.35
N ALA A 585 5.68 -15.64 -0.51
CA ALA A 585 6.87 -16.23 0.10
C ALA A 585 6.53 -17.34 1.12
N LEU A 586 5.36 -17.27 1.75
CA LEU A 586 4.94 -18.19 2.82
C LEU A 586 4.02 -19.31 2.35
N GLN A 587 3.29 -19.16 1.25
CA GLN A 587 2.21 -20.06 0.83
C GLN A 587 2.61 -21.54 0.88
N LYS A 588 3.80 -21.89 0.35
CA LYS A 588 4.30 -23.28 0.36
C LYS A 588 4.62 -23.77 1.76
N LYS A 589 5.15 -22.87 2.61
CA LYS A 589 5.54 -23.17 3.99
C LYS A 589 4.33 -23.37 4.90
N VAL A 590 3.22 -22.68 4.64
CA VAL A 590 1.97 -22.82 5.39
C VAL A 590 1.00 -23.84 4.78
N GLY A 591 1.37 -24.45 3.65
CA GLY A 591 0.60 -25.52 3.00
C GLY A 591 -0.65 -25.01 2.30
N TYR A 592 -0.55 -23.87 1.61
CA TYR A 592 -1.61 -23.32 0.77
C TYR A 592 -1.80 -24.04 -0.55
#